data_AF-A0A0C9Z7N4-F1
#
_entry.id   AF-A0A0C9Z7N4-F1
#
_cell.length_a   1.000
_cell.length_b   1.000
_cell.length_c   1.000
_cell.angle_alpha   90.00
_cell.angle_beta   90.00
_cell.angle_gamma   90.00
#
_symmetry.space_group_name_H-M   'P 1'
#
loop_
_entity.id
_entity.type
_entity.pdbx_description
1 polymer ?
#
loop_
_entity_poly.entity_id
_entity_poly.type
_entity_poly.pdbx_seq_one_letter_code
_entity_poly.pdbx_strand_id
1 'polypeptide(L)'
;YPCAVIHWFDKIGDGPDVDTGMWIVHPLLLLNCSPNFSIIHTDVIYHAIHLIPIYENQFISHDIQPHHSYDAFHVFYVNKYANHHAFKIA
;
A
#
# COMPACT_ATOMS: atom_id res chain seq x y z
N TYR A 1 22.12 5.63 -12.76
CA TYR A 1 21.89 4.50 -11.84
C TYR A 1 20.39 4.42 -11.62
N PRO A 2 19.70 3.36 -12.06
CA PRO A 2 18.25 3.30 -11.98
C PRO A 2 17.85 2.89 -10.55
N CYS A 3 17.16 3.80 -9.86
CA CYS A 3 16.72 3.61 -8.48
C CYS A 3 15.35 4.24 -8.25
N ALA A 4 14.69 3.77 -7.19
CA ALA A 4 13.41 4.29 -6.72
C ALA A 4 13.42 4.46 -5.21
N VAL A 5 12.71 5.48 -4.72
CA VAL A 5 12.38 5.63 -3.30
C VAL A 5 11.10 4.87 -3.03
N ILE A 6 11.07 4.09 -1.96
CA ILE A 6 9.90 3.34 -1.52
C ILE A 6 9.53 3.66 -0.07
N HIS A 7 8.26 3.48 0.26
CA HIS A 7 7.76 3.37 1.63
C HIS A 7 7.58 1.90 1.95
N TRP A 8 8.04 1.47 3.13
CA TRP A 8 7.78 0.12 3.62
C TRP A 8 6.38 0.00 4.20
N PHE A 9 5.81 -1.20 4.08
CA PHE A 9 4.50 -1.55 4.62
C PHE A 9 4.59 -2.89 5.34
N ASP A 10 3.86 -3.03 6.43
CA ASP A 10 3.66 -4.30 7.13
C ASP A 10 2.27 -4.87 6.84
N LYS A 11 2.19 -6.20 6.80
CA LYS A 11 0.91 -6.91 6.72
C LYS A 11 0.18 -6.86 8.06
N ILE A 12 -1.13 -6.62 8.03
CA ILE A 12 -2.01 -6.76 9.20
C ILE A 12 -2.58 -8.17 9.22
N GLY A 13 -2.37 -8.86 10.33
CA GLY A 13 -2.88 -10.22 10.56
C GLY A 13 -2.10 -11.32 9.81
N ASP A 14 -2.62 -12.54 9.95
CA ASP A 14 -1.98 -13.76 9.44
C ASP A 14 -2.61 -14.30 8.15
N GLY A 15 -3.69 -13.68 7.69
CA GLY A 15 -4.40 -14.06 6.48
C GLY A 15 -5.04 -12.87 5.78
N PRO A 16 -5.58 -13.08 4.57
CA PRO A 16 -6.38 -12.08 3.90
C PRO A 16 -7.65 -11.78 4.69
N ASP A 17 -8.17 -10.57 4.52
CA ASP A 17 -9.46 -10.16 5.04
C ASP A 17 -10.58 -11.11 4.58
N VAL A 18 -11.49 -11.44 5.49
CA VAL A 18 -12.50 -12.49 5.27
C VAL A 18 -13.58 -12.06 4.28
N ASP A 19 -13.89 -10.77 4.21
CA ASP A 19 -14.98 -10.24 3.39
C ASP A 19 -14.49 -9.98 1.95
N THR A 20 -13.26 -9.52 1.79
CA THR A 20 -12.69 -9.12 0.49
C THR A 20 -11.72 -10.13 -0.11
N GLY A 21 -11.13 -11.00 0.72
CA GLY A 21 -10.04 -11.90 0.33
C GLY A 21 -8.74 -11.17 -0.06
N MET A 22 -8.58 -9.90 0.33
CA MET A 22 -7.40 -9.07 0.08
C MET A 22 -6.51 -8.98 1.32
N TRP A 23 -5.20 -8.84 1.14
CA TRP A 23 -4.31 -8.53 2.25
C TRP A 23 -4.49 -7.08 2.69
N ILE A 24 -4.43 -6.86 3.99
CA ILE A 24 -4.43 -5.52 4.57
C ILE A 24 -2.99 -5.15 4.95
N VAL A 25 -2.57 -3.93 4.62
CA VAL A 25 -1.25 -3.40 4.97
C VAL A 25 -1.35 -2.01 5.59
N HIS A 26 -0.36 -1.64 6.41
CA HIS A 26 -0.17 -0.27 6.87
C HIS A 26 1.27 0.20 6.65
N PRO A 27 1.53 1.51 6.52
CA PRO A 27 2.89 2.02 6.46
C PRO A 27 3.69 1.59 7.68
N LEU A 28 4.89 1.06 7.44
CA LEU A 28 5.85 0.77 8.51
C LEU A 28 6.43 2.10 8.99
N LEU A 29 6.29 2.36 10.29
CA LEU A 29 6.81 3.56 10.94
C LEU A 29 8.08 3.23 11.72
N LEU A 30 9.02 4.19 11.75
CA LEU A 30 10.20 4.14 12.61
C LEU A 30 9.84 4.49 14.06
N LEU A 31 10.78 4.32 14.99
CA LEU A 31 10.59 4.62 16.43
C LEU A 31 10.15 6.07 16.73
N ASN A 32 10.44 7.00 15.82
CA ASN A 32 10.06 8.41 15.90
C ASN A 32 8.72 8.70 15.19
N CYS A 33 7.95 7.68 14.83
CA CYS A 33 6.69 7.75 14.09
C CYS A 33 6.82 8.31 12.66
N SER A 34 8.02 8.44 12.08
CA SER A 34 8.17 8.82 10.68
C SER A 34 8.00 7.61 9.74
N PRO A 35 7.53 7.79 8.50
CA PRO A 35 7.46 6.69 7.55
C PRO A 35 8.85 6.08 7.29
N ASN A 36 8.90 4.75 7.17
CA ASN A 36 10.14 4.05 6.86
C ASN A 36 10.39 4.05 5.35
N PHE A 37 11.41 4.80 4.93
CA PHE A 37 11.81 4.93 3.54
C PHE A 37 13.07 4.13 3.22
N SER A 38 13.20 3.71 1.96
CA SER A 38 14.45 3.14 1.45
C SER A 38 14.64 3.44 -0.03
N ILE A 39 15.89 3.39 -0.49
CA ILE A 39 16.24 3.47 -1.91
C ILE A 39 16.56 2.06 -2.38
N ILE A 40 15.86 1.59 -3.41
CA ILE A 40 16.07 0.29 -4.02
C ILE A 40 16.53 0.45 -5.48
N HIS A 41 17.25 -0.54 -5.99
CA HIS A 41 17.50 -0.64 -7.42
C HIS A 41 16.20 -1.04 -8.13
N THR A 42 15.89 -0.48 -9.30
CA THR A 42 14.59 -0.75 -9.96
C THR A 42 14.41 -2.22 -10.36
N ASP A 43 15.49 -2.97 -10.57
CA ASP A 43 15.44 -4.38 -10.97
C ASP A 43 14.86 -5.31 -9.89
N VAL A 44 14.77 -4.85 -8.64
CA VAL A 44 14.13 -5.63 -7.57
C VAL A 44 12.61 -5.41 -7.52
N ILE A 45 12.08 -4.49 -8.34
CA ILE A 45 10.64 -4.26 -8.46
C ILE A 45 10.04 -5.37 -9.31
N TYR A 46 9.25 -6.24 -8.68
CA TYR A 46 8.65 -7.37 -9.37
C TYR A 46 7.49 -6.94 -10.28
N HIS A 47 6.51 -6.23 -9.73
CA HIS A 47 5.38 -5.69 -10.48
C HIS A 47 4.67 -4.58 -9.70
N ALA A 48 3.86 -3.79 -10.39
CA ALA A 48 2.98 -2.80 -9.78
C ALA A 48 1.72 -3.46 -9.20
N ILE A 49 1.32 -2.99 -8.02
CA ILE A 49 0.11 -3.40 -7.32
C ILE A 49 -0.68 -2.14 -6.97
N HIS A 50 -2.01 -2.26 -6.89
CA HIS A 50 -2.87 -1.15 -6.51
C HIS A 50 -3.22 -1.23 -5.02
N LEU A 51 -2.99 -0.15 -4.29
CA LEU A 51 -3.40 0.00 -2.90
C LEU A 51 -4.73 0.76 -2.86
N ILE A 52 -5.74 0.18 -2.20
CA ILE A 52 -7.04 0.82 -1.96
C ILE A 52 -7.08 1.24 -0.49
N PRO A 53 -7.27 2.54 -0.18
CA PRO A 53 -7.43 2.96 1.20
C PRO A 53 -8.63 2.31 1.88
N ILE A 54 -8.48 1.96 3.16
CA ILE A 54 -9.60 1.60 4.01
C ILE A 54 -10.17 2.89 4.60
N TYR A 55 -11.41 3.21 4.22
CA TYR A 55 -12.04 4.50 4.54
C TYR A 55 -12.63 4.58 5.97
N GLU A 56 -12.65 3.46 6.71
CA GLU A 56 -13.21 3.30 8.06
C GLU A 56 -14.39 4.24 8.36
N ASN A 57 -14.38 4.91 9.52
CA ASN A 57 -15.36 5.91 9.93
C ASN A 57 -14.80 7.34 9.84
N GLN A 58 -13.73 7.54 9.06
CA GLN A 58 -13.06 8.83 8.96
C GLN A 58 -13.77 9.75 7.97
N PHE A 59 -13.97 11.01 8.35
CA PHE A 59 -14.47 12.02 7.43
C PHE A 59 -13.38 12.36 6.40
N ILE A 60 -13.67 12.09 5.13
CA ILE A 60 -12.77 12.45 4.03
C ILE A 60 -13.01 13.91 3.66
N SER A 61 -11.97 14.73 3.75
CA SER A 61 -12.05 16.13 3.31
C SER A 61 -12.46 16.20 1.83
N HIS A 62 -13.34 17.14 1.49
CA HIS A 62 -13.73 17.40 0.11
C HIS A 62 -12.58 17.99 -0.72
N ASP A 63 -11.56 18.54 -0.04
CA ASP A 63 -10.37 19.13 -0.66
C ASP A 63 -9.24 18.10 -0.86
N ILE A 64 -9.47 16.81 -0.55
CA ILE A 64 -8.48 15.77 -0.78
C ILE A 64 -8.16 15.66 -2.27
N GLN A 65 -6.87 15.58 -2.59
CA GLN A 65 -6.39 15.37 -3.95
C GLN A 65 -5.84 13.95 -4.06
N PRO A 66 -5.80 13.36 -5.26
CA PRO A 66 -5.34 11.98 -5.43
C PRO A 66 -3.95 11.70 -4.82
N HIS A 67 -3.04 12.67 -4.89
CA HIS A 67 -1.69 12.52 -4.34
C HIS A 67 -1.63 12.55 -2.81
N HIS A 68 -2.65 13.07 -2.12
CA HIS A 68 -2.75 13.03 -0.66
C HIS A 68 -3.13 11.64 -0.13
N SER A 69 -3.51 10.69 -0.99
CA SER A 69 -4.04 9.40 -0.56
C SER A 69 -3.05 8.58 0.29
N TYR A 70 -1.74 8.72 0.07
CA TYR A 70 -0.73 7.98 0.85
C TYR A 70 -0.45 8.60 2.22
N ASP A 71 -0.77 9.89 2.39
CA ASP A 71 -0.57 10.62 3.64
C ASP A 71 -1.85 10.66 4.49
N ALA A 72 -3.02 10.69 3.83
CA ALA A 72 -4.32 10.82 4.47
C ALA A 72 -4.87 9.51 5.05
N PHE A 73 -4.40 8.36 4.55
CA PHE A 73 -4.86 7.05 4.98
C PHE A 73 -3.71 6.21 5.54
N HIS A 74 -4.01 5.39 6.55
CA HIS A 74 -3.00 4.61 7.26
C HIS A 74 -3.13 3.10 7.03
N VAL A 75 -4.21 2.65 6.37
CA VAL A 75 -4.47 1.24 6.14
C VAL A 75 -4.99 1.06 4.73
N PHE A 76 -4.50 0.03 4.04
CA PHE A 76 -4.81 -0.22 2.64
C PHE A 76 -5.06 -1.69 2.37
N TYR A 77 -5.99 -1.98 1.47
CA TYR A 77 -6.10 -3.28 0.83
C TYR A 77 -5.11 -3.39 -0.33
N VAL A 78 -4.41 -4.51 -0.40
CA VAL A 78 -3.59 -4.91 -1.55
C VAL A 78 -4.51 -5.53 -2.60
N ASN A 79 -4.84 -4.76 -3.63
CA ASN A 79 -5.78 -5.19 -4.65
C ASN A 79 -5.13 -6.11 -5.69
N LYS A 80 -5.31 -7.42 -5.49
CA LYS A 80 -4.88 -8.47 -6.42
C LYS A 80 -5.67 -8.52 -7.74
N TYR A 81 -6.82 -7.87 -7.81
CA TYR A 81 -7.74 -7.91 -8.97
C TYR A 81 -7.54 -6.76 -9.95
N ALA A 82 -6.92 -5.65 -9.53
CA ALA A 82 -6.71 -4.48 -10.38
C ALA A 82 -5.76 -4.76 -11.55
N ASN A 83 -4.81 -5.67 -11.35
CA ASN A 83 -3.82 -5.96 -12.36
C ASN A 83 -4.30 -7.16 -13.21
N HIS A 84 -4.89 -6.88 -14.37
CA HIS A 84 -5.29 -7.90 -15.35
C HIS A 84 -4.12 -8.79 -15.81
N HIS A 85 -2.85 -8.36 -15.65
CA HIS A 85 -1.68 -9.20 -15.91
C HIS A 85 -1.25 -10.07 -14.70
N ALA A 86 -1.87 -9.93 -13.53
CA ALA A 86 -1.54 -10.70 -12.33
C ALA A 86 -2.02 -12.16 -12.36
N PHE A 87 -2.87 -12.57 -13.32
CA PHE A 87 -3.31 -13.96 -13.47
C PHE A 87 -2.17 -14.97 -13.75
N LYS A 88 -0.97 -14.50 -14.14
CA LYS A 88 0.16 -15.40 -14.41
C LYS A 88 0.91 -15.87 -13.16
N ILE A 89 0.60 -15.32 -11.98
CA ILE A 89 1.42 -15.49 -10.77
C ILE A 89 0.50 -15.60 -9.54
N ALA A 90 -0.57 -16.39 -9.66
CA ALA A 90 -1.43 -16.79 -8.55
C ALA A 90 -1.09 -18.21 -8.11
#